data_AF-A0A0W1LFE7-F1
#
_entry.id   AF-A0A0W1LFE7-F1
#
_cell.length_a   1.000
_cell.length_b   1.000
_cell.length_c   1.000
_cell.angle_alpha   90.00
_cell.angle_beta   90.00
_cell.angle_gamma   90.00
#
_symmetry.space_group_name_H-M   'P 1'
#
loop_
_entity.id
_entity.type
_entity.pdbx_description
1 polymer ?
#
loop_
_entity_poly.entity_id
_entity_poly.type
_entity_poly.pdbx_seq_one_letter_code
_entity_poly.pdbx_strand_id
1 'polypeptide(L)'
;MIKKIIPLCVFSVLVGCGGSSDDTASTDAISLPQTSSQVSFYIAPWQSPAGTLKITNEQTAQVRTLAVDDVNSLTIDLTSLEFHKVEFISDSVSLPCPSFDGCGRTLRDNPNDENGNRRIDYQEVMDIPLDYAAKFFAAPGSNNVYLSPVSALSSAENLDVTLASLSATPFYHLTHSQLNDNLEAEMLTNALTFGVILQKAREIESQLNTQTTIVSTEVDFKSGIESYAPFAQQYLAENLLNVQGNQLIQSVAGEIKQRIFSLSKQDKIMASELPVPTLDSRQLLDDVRNALAVIRLQEQKYSDELTQKLTQAEALLDTDSQQTVLTFTNVIFDVLSNFSPASNTNAGTYKIGNLDVIYAESPYRWQISGMYDDHQVQIDMNVPKWQISSVLGNQINGEISAKINRGITELTVDVSELILDFDGTDDPFDLTQEEVTGIANITTMIKLEKEGSEIEGTLTANIDRFVSPFEELLTVISGFDFDGVISSDIQTTGIAIQAIEKTPFINEDSANISFSLMLDMPLNGAPGFKLAYVGDMSNLDVLNNANIFITLDRQPLDIAIRQVGENTNAVIKGQHGRWIDIKQKGRNFSGGLYFGDTQIADVTAVRGVPGILFSDGTFESLF
;
A
#
# COMPACT_ATOMS: atom_id res chain seq x y z
N MET A 1 -7.56 -21.62 -1.67
CA MET A 1 -6.96 -20.28 -1.57
C MET A 1 -6.89 -19.80 -0.12
N ILE A 2 -7.94 -19.93 0.70
CA ILE A 2 -7.94 -19.41 2.08
C ILE A 2 -8.16 -20.49 3.16
N LYS A 3 -8.47 -21.74 2.77
CA LYS A 3 -8.08 -22.95 3.56
C LYS A 3 -6.57 -23.04 3.83
N LYS A 4 -5.82 -22.06 3.32
CA LYS A 4 -4.38 -21.90 3.30
C LYS A 4 -3.96 -20.57 3.93
N ILE A 5 -4.83 -19.88 4.69
CA ILE A 5 -4.51 -18.92 5.79
C ILE A 5 -4.44 -19.65 7.16
N ILE A 6 -4.70 -20.95 7.16
CA ILE A 6 -4.24 -21.90 8.19
C ILE A 6 -2.78 -21.64 8.62
N PRO A 7 -1.81 -21.13 7.83
CA PRO A 7 -0.56 -20.49 8.24
C PRO A 7 -0.41 -19.73 9.54
N LEU A 8 -1.47 -19.16 10.11
CA LEU A 8 -1.42 -18.68 11.49
C LEU A 8 -1.06 -19.86 12.45
N CYS A 9 -1.40 -21.10 12.06
CA CYS A 9 -0.92 -22.40 12.54
C CYS A 9 0.58 -22.67 12.31
N VAL A 10 1.36 -21.85 11.60
CA VAL A 10 2.84 -22.03 11.57
C VAL A 10 3.45 -21.67 12.92
N PHE A 11 2.78 -20.83 13.71
CA PHE A 11 3.11 -20.78 15.13
C PHE A 11 2.70 -22.05 15.89
N SER A 12 1.75 -22.85 15.40
CA SER A 12 1.47 -24.18 15.94
C SER A 12 2.43 -25.28 15.43
N VAL A 13 3.25 -25.03 14.40
CA VAL A 13 4.36 -25.92 13.97
C VAL A 13 5.60 -25.80 14.88
N LEU A 14 5.71 -24.71 15.63
CA LEU A 14 6.68 -24.55 16.72
C LEU A 14 6.30 -25.34 17.99
N VAL A 15 5.15 -26.05 18.00
CA VAL A 15 4.64 -26.79 19.15
C VAL A 15 5.27 -28.19 19.21
N GLY A 16 6.45 -28.26 19.83
CA GLY A 16 6.90 -29.47 20.51
C GLY A 16 6.29 -29.51 21.91
N CYS A 17 5.35 -30.42 22.16
CA CYS A 17 4.67 -30.58 23.45
C CYS A 17 5.62 -30.75 24.67
N GLY A 18 5.27 -30.13 25.80
CA GLY A 18 5.40 -30.77 27.12
C GLY A 18 5.77 -29.90 28.34
N GLY A 19 4.78 -29.62 29.18
CA GLY A 19 4.81 -29.81 30.65
C GLY A 19 5.65 -28.87 31.52
N SER A 20 4.98 -28.20 32.47
CA SER A 20 5.55 -27.28 33.47
C SER A 20 6.47 -27.94 34.50
N SER A 21 7.40 -27.16 35.03
CA SER A 21 7.70 -27.12 36.46
C SER A 21 8.56 -25.90 36.80
N ASP A 22 8.17 -25.17 37.84
CA ASP A 22 8.92 -24.10 38.50
C ASP A 22 10.36 -24.52 38.81
N ASP A 23 11.31 -23.59 38.66
CA ASP A 23 12.34 -23.42 39.67
C ASP A 23 12.93 -22.01 39.63
N THR A 24 13.14 -21.49 40.83
CA THR A 24 13.56 -20.13 41.16
C THR A 24 15.06 -19.96 40.87
N ALA A 25 15.41 -18.94 40.07
CA ALA A 25 16.79 -18.51 39.86
C ALA A 25 16.99 -17.11 40.47
N SER A 26 18.11 -16.99 41.18
CA SER A 26 18.53 -15.84 41.96
C SER A 26 18.77 -14.60 41.10
N THR A 27 18.15 -13.48 41.49
CA THR A 27 18.37 -12.14 40.95
C THR A 27 19.69 -11.56 41.45
N ASP A 28 20.78 -11.82 40.73
CA ASP A 28 21.90 -10.88 40.73
C ASP A 28 21.57 -9.77 39.73
N ALA A 29 21.56 -8.52 40.21
CA ALA A 29 21.30 -7.35 39.37
C ALA A 29 22.46 -7.14 38.40
N ILE A 30 22.31 -7.69 37.19
CA ILE A 30 23.21 -7.42 36.06
C ILE A 30 22.95 -5.98 35.61
N SER A 31 24.02 -5.17 35.56
CA SER A 31 23.93 -3.80 35.05
C SER A 31 23.49 -3.80 33.59
N LEU A 32 22.42 -3.09 33.27
CA LEU A 32 21.98 -2.88 31.89
C LEU A 32 23.14 -2.32 31.05
N PRO A 33 23.37 -2.82 29.82
CA PRO A 33 24.40 -2.28 28.95
C PRO A 33 24.11 -0.82 28.64
N GLN A 34 25.16 0.02 28.58
CA GLN A 34 25.00 1.37 28.06
C GLN A 34 24.65 1.28 26.57
N THR A 35 23.52 1.86 26.19
CA THR A 35 23.04 1.91 24.81
C THR A 35 23.25 3.30 24.21
N SER A 36 23.50 3.36 22.90
CA SER A 36 23.57 4.58 22.11
C SER A 36 22.64 4.47 20.90
N SER A 37 22.11 5.58 20.42
CA SER A 37 21.28 5.62 19.21
C SER A 37 21.96 6.46 18.15
N GLN A 38 22.26 5.86 17.00
CA GLN A 38 22.73 6.54 15.81
C GLN A 38 21.54 6.75 14.87
N VAL A 39 21.30 7.99 14.45
CA VAL A 39 20.13 8.36 13.64
C VAL A 39 20.56 9.00 12.33
N SER A 40 20.09 8.44 11.23
CA SER A 40 20.23 8.95 9.86
C SER A 40 18.88 9.42 9.33
N PHE A 41 18.90 10.34 8.37
CA PHE A 41 17.70 10.97 7.82
C PHE A 41 17.62 10.77 6.32
N TYR A 42 16.41 10.80 5.77
CA TYR A 42 16.16 10.79 4.34
C TYR A 42 15.00 11.71 3.97
N ILE A 43 15.15 12.46 2.89
CA ILE A 43 14.08 13.18 2.17
C ILE A 43 14.12 12.80 0.69
N ALA A 44 12.96 12.87 0.04
CA ALA A 44 12.85 12.61 -1.39
C ALA A 44 13.70 13.58 -2.25
N PRO A 45 14.19 13.16 -3.43
CA PRO A 45 15.25 13.86 -4.16
C PRO A 45 14.81 15.14 -4.89
N TRP A 46 13.57 15.62 -4.71
CA TRP A 46 13.04 16.78 -5.43
C TRP A 46 13.28 18.10 -4.72
N GLN A 47 13.45 18.10 -3.40
CA GLN A 47 13.81 19.32 -2.67
C GLN A 47 15.28 19.30 -2.31
N SER A 48 15.88 20.49 -2.19
CA SER A 48 17.29 20.63 -1.81
C SER A 48 17.54 19.92 -0.46
N PRO A 49 18.51 18.99 -0.39
CA PRO A 49 18.87 18.33 0.87
C PRO A 49 19.68 19.23 1.80
N ALA A 50 20.17 20.38 1.31
CA ALA A 50 20.78 21.42 2.14
C ALA A 50 19.71 22.22 2.88
N GLY A 51 19.97 22.53 4.16
CA GLY A 51 19.01 23.26 4.98
C GLY A 51 19.35 23.30 6.46
N THR A 52 18.30 23.45 7.27
CA THR A 52 18.37 23.45 8.73
C THR A 52 17.59 22.28 9.30
N LEU A 53 18.27 21.44 10.09
CA LEU A 53 17.68 20.35 10.86
C LEU A 53 17.52 20.76 12.32
N LYS A 54 16.30 20.70 12.84
CA LYS A 54 15.96 20.97 14.24
C LYS A 54 15.47 19.69 14.89
N ILE A 55 16.12 19.27 15.96
CA ILE A 55 15.79 18.07 16.73
C ILE A 55 15.42 18.49 18.13
N THR A 56 14.25 18.06 18.58
CA THR A 56 13.72 18.33 19.91
C THR A 56 13.58 17.00 20.65
N ASN A 57 14.15 16.91 21.85
CA ASN A 57 13.91 15.80 22.74
C ASN A 57 12.58 16.02 23.46
N GLU A 58 11.63 15.11 23.28
CA GLU A 58 10.26 15.26 23.77
C GLU A 58 10.17 15.11 25.30
N GLN A 59 11.13 14.42 25.92
CA GLN A 59 11.20 14.23 27.38
C GLN A 59 11.86 15.41 28.09
N THR A 60 12.95 15.94 27.54
CA THR A 60 13.77 16.99 28.19
C THR A 60 13.52 18.39 27.65
N ALA A 61 12.74 18.51 26.57
CA ALA A 61 12.52 19.74 25.80
C ALA A 61 13.82 20.39 25.28
N GLN A 62 14.94 19.65 25.26
CA GLN A 62 16.19 20.13 24.69
C GLN A 62 16.09 20.21 23.17
N VAL A 63 16.51 21.34 22.61
CA VAL A 63 16.49 21.60 21.17
C VAL A 63 17.93 21.69 20.66
N ARG A 64 18.22 20.94 19.60
CA ARG A 64 19.47 21.01 18.84
C ARG A 64 19.16 21.44 17.41
N THR A 65 19.76 22.52 16.95
CA THR A 65 19.64 23.02 15.58
C THR A 65 20.98 22.87 14.86
N LEU A 66 20.95 22.32 13.66
CA LEU A 66 22.11 22.06 12.82
C LEU A 66 21.86 22.64 11.43
N ALA A 67 22.79 23.44 10.92
CA ALA A 67 22.87 23.69 9.48
C ALA A 67 23.52 22.46 8.83
N VAL A 68 22.93 21.96 7.74
CA VAL A 68 23.34 20.73 7.08
C VAL A 68 23.49 20.99 5.58
N ASP A 69 24.61 20.56 5.01
CA ASP A 69 24.85 20.67 3.57
C ASP A 69 24.05 19.61 2.79
N ASP A 70 23.79 18.46 3.42
CA ASP A 70 22.98 17.38 2.89
C ASP A 70 22.41 16.53 4.04
N VAL A 71 21.10 16.65 4.28
CA VAL A 71 20.38 15.90 5.32
C VAL A 71 20.40 14.39 5.07
N ASN A 72 20.44 13.93 3.82
CA ASN A 72 20.44 12.50 3.45
C ASN A 72 21.77 11.81 3.75
N SER A 73 22.84 12.59 3.91
CA SER A 73 24.17 12.10 4.32
C SER A 73 24.44 12.24 5.81
N LEU A 74 23.56 12.94 6.54
CA LEU A 74 23.77 13.24 7.96
C LEU A 74 23.49 12.00 8.82
N THR A 75 24.39 11.78 9.77
CA THR A 75 24.16 10.82 10.85
C THR A 75 24.57 11.43 12.17
N ILE A 76 23.72 11.31 13.20
CA ILE A 76 23.93 11.92 14.51
C ILE A 76 23.74 10.90 15.63
N ASP A 77 24.43 11.14 16.75
CA ASP A 77 24.19 10.41 17.99
C ASP A 77 23.11 11.12 18.81
N LEU A 78 22.11 10.35 19.24
CA LEU A 78 21.07 10.74 20.19
C LEU A 78 21.07 9.80 21.40
N THR A 79 20.48 10.27 22.50
CA THR A 79 20.20 9.42 23.65
C THR A 79 19.24 8.32 23.22
N SER A 80 19.62 7.05 23.43
CA SER A 80 18.72 5.93 23.18
C SER A 80 17.57 5.90 24.19
N LEU A 81 16.46 5.29 23.81
CA LEU A 81 15.26 5.10 24.62
C LEU A 81 14.51 6.40 24.93
N GLU A 82 14.59 7.38 24.03
CA GLU A 82 13.88 8.65 24.13
C GLU A 82 13.11 8.96 22.84
N PHE A 83 12.10 9.81 22.94
CA PHE A 83 11.30 10.24 21.80
C PHE A 83 11.87 11.56 21.31
N HIS A 84 12.03 11.68 20.00
CA HIS A 84 12.52 12.88 19.37
C HIS A 84 11.53 13.35 18.32
N LYS A 85 11.35 14.67 18.25
CA LYS A 85 10.73 15.34 17.13
C LYS A 85 11.81 15.97 16.26
N VAL A 86 11.77 15.71 14.97
CA VAL A 86 12.66 16.33 13.99
C VAL A 86 11.86 17.18 13.01
N GLU A 87 12.40 18.34 12.65
CA GLU A 87 11.88 19.28 11.66
C GLU A 87 13.04 19.62 10.71
N PHE A 88 12.85 19.45 9.41
CA PHE A 88 13.83 19.83 8.39
C PHE A 88 13.25 20.97 7.53
N ILE A 89 14.01 22.05 7.41
CA ILE A 89 13.68 23.21 6.60
C ILE A 89 14.73 23.29 5.49
N SER A 90 14.32 23.02 4.25
CA SER A 90 15.22 23.13 3.10
C SER A 90 15.55 24.59 2.80
N ASP A 91 16.75 24.83 2.26
CA ASP A 91 17.17 26.15 1.77
C ASP A 91 16.52 26.52 0.42
N SER A 92 15.86 25.56 -0.25
CA SER A 92 15.09 25.81 -1.48
C SER A 92 13.59 25.80 -1.20
N VAL A 93 12.89 26.75 -1.81
CA VAL A 93 11.41 26.80 -1.86
C VAL A 93 10.86 26.37 -3.23
N SER A 94 11.74 26.00 -4.16
CA SER A 94 11.39 25.49 -5.47
C SER A 94 11.88 24.05 -5.66
N LEU A 95 11.18 23.32 -6.52
CA LEU A 95 11.44 21.92 -6.83
C LEU A 95 11.09 21.63 -8.30
N PRO A 96 11.77 20.68 -8.96
CA PRO A 96 11.40 20.25 -10.30
C PRO A 96 10.12 19.40 -10.26
N CYS A 97 9.31 19.46 -11.32
CA CYS A 97 8.15 18.59 -11.47
C CYS A 97 8.58 17.11 -11.52
N PRO A 98 8.09 16.28 -10.58
CA PRO A 98 8.53 14.89 -10.49
C PRO A 98 7.77 13.95 -11.42
N SER A 99 6.63 14.36 -11.96
CA SER A 99 5.73 13.55 -12.79
C SER A 99 6.20 13.52 -14.24
N PHE A 100 6.30 12.33 -14.82
CA PHE A 100 6.58 12.16 -16.24
C PHE A 100 5.43 12.70 -17.10
N ASP A 101 4.21 12.68 -16.56
CA ASP A 101 3.02 13.29 -17.15
C ASP A 101 2.92 14.78 -16.81
N GLY A 102 3.97 15.41 -16.28
CA GLY A 102 3.92 16.81 -15.86
C GLY A 102 3.03 17.05 -14.64
N CYS A 103 3.04 18.29 -14.14
CA CYS A 103 2.47 18.67 -12.85
C CYS A 103 1.25 19.59 -12.97
N GLY A 104 0.58 19.57 -14.14
CA GLY A 104 -0.61 20.38 -14.39
C GLY A 104 -0.30 21.65 -15.17
N ARG A 105 -1.29 22.55 -15.25
CA ARG A 105 -1.25 23.73 -16.12
C ARG A 105 -0.74 25.00 -15.47
N THR A 106 -0.36 25.93 -16.35
CA THR A 106 0.14 27.27 -16.00
C THR A 106 -0.57 28.40 -16.75
N LEU A 107 -0.26 29.64 -16.36
CA LEU A 107 -0.64 30.84 -17.12
C LEU A 107 0.13 30.93 -18.45
N ARG A 108 -0.46 31.66 -19.42
CA ARG A 108 0.07 31.84 -20.79
C ARG A 108 1.53 32.30 -20.89
N ASP A 109 2.07 32.92 -19.84
CA ASP A 109 3.41 33.51 -19.82
C ASP A 109 4.15 33.12 -18.52
N ASN A 110 3.93 31.89 -18.02
CA ASN A 110 4.67 31.41 -16.85
C ASN A 110 6.16 31.26 -17.21
N PRO A 111 7.10 31.91 -16.50
CA PRO A 111 8.53 31.80 -16.78
C PRO A 111 9.11 30.40 -16.59
N ASN A 112 8.41 29.53 -15.87
CA ASN A 112 8.84 28.16 -15.60
C ASN A 112 8.30 27.14 -16.61
N ASP A 113 7.43 27.56 -17.53
CA ASP A 113 7.02 26.79 -18.70
C ASP A 113 8.02 27.11 -19.83
N GLU A 114 9.02 26.24 -20.00
CA GLU A 114 10.18 26.51 -20.86
C GLU A 114 9.83 26.42 -22.35
N ASN A 115 8.80 25.64 -22.70
CA ASN A 115 8.40 25.39 -24.08
C ASN A 115 7.13 26.15 -24.50
N GLY A 116 6.45 26.82 -23.57
CA GLY A 116 5.28 27.68 -23.81
C GLY A 116 4.00 26.90 -24.10
N ASN A 117 3.92 25.63 -23.72
CA ASN A 117 2.76 24.76 -23.97
C ASN A 117 1.64 24.93 -22.91
N ARG A 118 1.85 25.77 -21.89
CA ARG A 118 0.96 26.02 -20.73
C ARG A 118 0.81 24.84 -19.78
N ARG A 119 1.80 23.95 -19.74
CA ARG A 119 1.94 22.86 -18.78
C ARG A 119 3.24 23.08 -18.00
N ILE A 120 3.31 22.57 -16.78
CA ILE A 120 4.60 22.28 -16.15
C ILE A 120 4.95 20.85 -16.55
N ASP A 121 5.91 20.70 -17.44
CA ASP A 121 6.41 19.41 -17.88
C ASP A 121 7.39 18.80 -16.86
N TYR A 122 7.71 17.52 -17.04
CA TYR A 122 8.70 16.83 -16.23
C TYR A 122 10.00 17.64 -16.14
N GLN A 123 10.54 17.78 -14.92
CA GLN A 123 11.72 18.57 -14.57
C GLN A 123 11.62 20.10 -14.67
N GLU A 124 10.51 20.66 -15.17
CA GLU A 124 10.28 22.10 -15.10
C GLU A 124 10.03 22.54 -13.64
N VAL A 125 10.44 23.77 -13.32
CA VAL A 125 10.52 24.23 -11.92
C VAL A 125 9.17 24.71 -11.39
N MET A 126 8.84 24.31 -10.16
CA MET A 126 7.66 24.77 -9.44
C MET A 126 8.05 25.43 -8.12
N ASP A 127 7.35 26.50 -7.76
CA ASP A 127 7.54 27.21 -6.49
C ASP A 127 6.56 26.66 -5.44
N ILE A 128 6.85 25.46 -4.94
CA ILE A 128 6.03 24.75 -3.96
C ILE A 128 6.87 24.46 -2.71
N PRO A 129 6.59 25.12 -1.56
CA PRO A 129 7.24 24.75 -0.31
C PRO A 129 6.68 23.41 0.21
N LEU A 130 7.56 22.54 0.70
CA LEU A 130 7.19 21.32 1.42
C LEU A 130 7.69 21.41 2.87
N ASP A 131 6.88 20.84 3.77
CA ASP A 131 7.20 20.76 5.19
C ASP A 131 7.67 19.34 5.52
N TYR A 132 8.77 19.22 6.24
CA TYR A 132 9.32 17.93 6.66
C TYR A 132 9.42 17.87 8.18
N ALA A 133 8.69 16.92 8.78
CA ALA A 133 8.82 16.63 10.19
C ALA A 133 8.45 15.18 10.50
N ALA A 134 8.96 14.66 11.61
CA ALA A 134 8.59 13.34 12.12
C ALA A 134 8.81 13.28 13.63
N LYS A 135 8.02 12.42 14.31
CA LYS A 135 8.23 12.07 15.72
C LYS A 135 8.57 10.59 15.80
N PHE A 136 9.75 10.25 16.32
CA PHE A 136 10.23 8.88 16.33
C PHE A 136 10.84 8.51 17.69
N PHE A 137 11.00 7.21 17.91
CA PHE A 137 11.64 6.66 19.09
C PHE A 137 13.09 6.28 18.79
N ALA A 138 14.07 6.83 19.51
CA ALA A 138 15.48 6.49 19.31
C ALA A 138 15.79 5.10 19.90
N ALA A 139 15.63 4.03 19.11
CA ALA A 139 15.99 2.69 19.54
C ALA A 139 17.52 2.53 19.68
N PRO A 140 18.04 1.65 20.54
CA PRO A 140 19.47 1.35 20.61
C PRO A 140 20.03 0.89 19.25
N GLY A 141 21.18 1.42 18.83
CA GLY A 141 21.78 1.09 17.53
C GLY A 141 21.37 2.06 16.41
N SER A 142 21.23 1.55 15.20
CA SER A 142 20.96 2.34 14.00
C SER A 142 19.47 2.61 13.79
N ASN A 143 19.13 3.85 13.49
CA ASN A 143 17.78 4.30 13.17
C ASN A 143 17.81 5.11 11.87
N ASN A 144 16.87 4.83 10.97
CA ASN A 144 16.66 5.63 9.75
C ASN A 144 15.30 6.31 9.85
N VAL A 145 15.27 7.63 9.70
CA VAL A 145 14.06 8.46 9.77
C VAL A 145 13.80 9.12 8.43
N TYR A 146 12.67 8.79 7.82
CA TYR A 146 12.30 9.23 6.48
C TYR A 146 11.29 10.37 6.55
N LEU A 147 11.68 11.59 6.20
CA LEU A 147 10.83 12.76 6.33
C LEU A 147 10.04 12.98 5.04
N SER A 148 8.72 13.11 5.18
CA SER A 148 7.81 13.52 4.12
C SER A 148 6.80 14.54 4.65
N PRO A 149 6.07 15.25 3.77
CA PRO A 149 4.96 16.09 4.22
C PRO A 149 3.86 15.30 4.93
N VAL A 150 3.70 14.01 4.60
CA VAL A 150 2.74 13.12 5.28
C VAL A 150 3.20 12.80 6.70
N SER A 151 4.50 12.54 6.92
CA SER A 151 5.02 12.36 8.28
C SER A 151 4.90 13.67 9.07
N ALA A 152 5.03 14.83 8.42
CA ALA A 152 4.87 16.14 9.06
C ALA A 152 3.43 16.36 9.57
N LEU A 153 2.42 16.04 8.76
CA LEU A 153 1.00 16.07 9.17
C LEU A 153 0.77 15.17 10.39
N SER A 154 1.26 13.93 10.35
CA SER A 154 1.09 13.00 11.48
C SER A 154 1.76 13.50 12.77
N SER A 155 2.92 14.15 12.62
CA SER A 155 3.67 14.71 13.76
C SER A 155 3.02 15.96 14.32
N ALA A 156 2.39 16.80 13.50
CA ALA A 156 1.70 18.01 13.93
C ALA A 156 0.50 17.67 14.83
N GLU A 157 -0.21 16.59 14.50
CA GLU A 157 -1.36 16.08 15.25
C GLU A 157 -1.00 15.06 16.35
N ASN A 158 0.30 14.74 16.51
CA ASN A 158 0.80 13.72 17.46
C ASN A 158 0.10 12.36 17.30
N LEU A 159 -0.04 11.89 16.05
CA LEU A 159 -0.74 10.66 15.70
C LEU A 159 0.14 9.42 15.76
N ASP A 160 -0.43 8.30 16.18
CA ASP A 160 0.20 6.97 16.08
C ASP A 160 -0.18 6.28 14.76
N VAL A 161 0.70 6.40 13.76
CA VAL A 161 0.50 5.84 12.41
C VAL A 161 0.91 4.36 12.29
N THR A 162 1.38 3.71 13.37
CA THR A 162 1.73 2.27 13.35
C THR A 162 0.49 1.43 13.02
N LEU A 163 -0.64 1.76 13.64
CA LEU A 163 -1.92 1.06 13.45
C LEU A 163 -2.53 1.27 12.05
N ALA A 164 -2.28 2.44 11.45
CA ALA A 164 -2.76 2.76 10.12
C ALA A 164 -2.01 2.00 9.03
N SER A 165 -0.72 1.74 9.25
CA SER A 165 0.13 1.00 8.32
C SER A 165 0.13 -0.51 8.56
N LEU A 166 -0.60 -0.99 9.58
CA LEU A 166 -0.50 -2.35 10.11
C LEU A 166 0.96 -2.77 10.37
N SER A 167 1.83 -1.81 10.68
CA SER A 167 3.27 -2.02 10.80
C SER A 167 3.77 -1.85 12.22
N ALA A 168 4.76 -2.65 12.58
CA ALA A 168 5.46 -2.60 13.86
C ALA A 168 6.07 -1.22 14.18
N THR A 169 6.46 -0.45 13.16
CA THR A 169 7.00 0.91 13.33
C THR A 169 6.24 1.90 12.46
N PRO A 170 6.28 3.21 12.77
CA PRO A 170 5.75 4.21 11.87
C PRO A 170 6.37 4.05 10.48
N PHE A 171 5.60 4.27 9.42
CA PHE A 171 6.06 4.10 8.03
C PHE A 171 7.32 4.91 7.67
N TYR A 172 7.63 5.93 8.47
CA TYR A 172 8.78 6.81 8.32
C TYR A 172 9.98 6.47 9.23
N HIS A 173 9.96 5.35 9.95
CA HIS A 173 11.01 5.01 10.92
C HIS A 173 11.40 3.54 10.87
N LEU A 174 12.69 3.29 10.64
CA LEU A 174 13.30 1.97 10.75
C LEU A 174 14.30 1.97 11.90
N THR A 175 14.25 0.90 12.69
CA THR A 175 15.11 0.64 13.87
C THR A 175 15.96 -0.61 13.70
N HIS A 176 15.68 -1.37 12.64
CA HIS A 176 16.40 -2.52 12.16
C HIS A 176 16.16 -2.54 10.65
N SER A 177 17.24 -2.55 9.86
CA SER A 177 17.11 -2.47 8.40
C SER A 177 17.75 -3.65 7.71
N GLN A 178 16.98 -4.32 6.87
CA GLN A 178 17.48 -5.10 5.76
C GLN A 178 17.48 -4.24 4.49
N LEU A 179 18.20 -4.67 3.46
CA LEU A 179 18.29 -3.92 2.19
C LEU A 179 16.90 -3.59 1.63
N ASN A 180 15.97 -4.56 1.65
CA ASN A 180 14.61 -4.37 1.17
C ASN A 180 13.80 -3.41 2.05
N ASP A 181 13.97 -3.42 3.37
CA ASP A 181 13.26 -2.52 4.28
C ASP A 181 13.64 -1.05 3.99
N ASN A 182 14.93 -0.78 3.78
CA ASN A 182 15.40 0.58 3.44
C ASN A 182 14.85 1.02 2.09
N LEU A 183 14.90 0.15 1.08
CA LEU A 183 14.38 0.45 -0.25
C LEU A 183 12.88 0.74 -0.21
N GLU A 184 12.10 -0.09 0.49
CA GLU A 184 10.67 0.10 0.69
C GLU A 184 10.37 1.47 1.32
N ALA A 185 11.07 1.83 2.40
CA ALA A 185 10.87 3.09 3.10
C ALA A 185 11.29 4.32 2.27
N GLU A 186 12.40 4.26 1.53
CA GLU A 186 12.81 5.32 0.59
C GLU A 186 11.76 5.53 -0.50
N MET A 187 11.32 4.45 -1.14
CA MET A 187 10.34 4.52 -2.23
C MET A 187 8.96 4.95 -1.74
N LEU A 188 8.52 4.52 -0.56
CA LEU A 188 7.29 5.00 0.06
C LEU A 188 7.38 6.51 0.36
N THR A 189 8.51 6.97 0.87
CA THR A 189 8.74 8.41 1.17
C THR A 189 8.72 9.25 -0.10
N ASN A 190 9.29 8.72 -1.18
CA ASN A 190 9.20 9.34 -2.51
C ASN A 190 7.75 9.37 -3.00
N ALA A 191 7.02 8.26 -2.94
CA ALA A 191 5.62 8.18 -3.36
C ALA A 191 4.73 9.19 -2.60
N LEU A 192 4.86 9.25 -1.28
CA LEU A 192 4.08 10.18 -0.44
C LEU A 192 4.44 11.64 -0.73
N THR A 193 5.72 11.95 -0.96
CA THR A 193 6.16 13.31 -1.30
C THR A 193 5.70 13.70 -2.71
N PHE A 194 5.77 12.78 -3.67
CA PHE A 194 5.24 12.94 -5.02
C PHE A 194 3.75 13.28 -4.99
N GLY A 195 2.97 12.54 -4.20
CA GLY A 195 1.54 12.76 -4.09
C GLY A 195 1.17 14.14 -3.55
N VAL A 196 1.94 14.65 -2.59
CA VAL A 196 1.77 16.01 -2.05
C VAL A 196 2.12 17.06 -3.10
N ILE A 197 3.21 16.87 -3.85
CA ILE A 197 3.63 17.80 -4.91
C ILE A 197 2.52 17.93 -5.97
N LEU A 198 2.02 16.81 -6.49
CA LEU A 198 0.98 16.84 -7.52
C LEU A 198 -0.34 17.41 -7.01
N GLN A 199 -0.74 17.08 -5.78
CA GLN A 199 -1.95 17.67 -5.20
C GLN A 199 -1.82 19.19 -5.05
N LYS A 200 -0.68 19.69 -4.55
CA LYS A 200 -0.44 21.14 -4.46
C LYS A 200 -0.42 21.80 -5.85
N ALA A 201 0.17 21.14 -6.85
CA ALA A 201 0.18 21.65 -8.22
C ALA A 201 -1.24 21.71 -8.82
N ARG A 202 -2.08 20.70 -8.58
CA ARG A 202 -3.50 20.69 -8.96
C ARG A 202 -4.29 21.80 -8.27
N GLU A 203 -4.02 22.06 -7.00
CA GLU A 203 -4.63 23.18 -6.26
C GLU A 203 -4.26 24.52 -6.91
N ILE A 204 -2.98 24.72 -7.26
CA ILE A 204 -2.52 25.91 -7.99
C ILE A 204 -3.23 26.03 -9.34
N GLU A 205 -3.33 24.94 -10.12
CA GLU A 205 -4.04 24.94 -11.40
C GLU A 205 -5.52 25.34 -11.22
N SER A 206 -6.19 24.81 -10.21
CA SER A 206 -7.60 25.13 -9.93
C SER A 206 -7.81 26.64 -9.68
N GLN A 207 -6.80 27.30 -9.08
CA GLN A 207 -6.83 28.72 -8.79
C GLN A 207 -6.67 29.60 -10.04
N LEU A 208 -6.08 29.08 -11.13
CA LEU A 208 -5.95 29.81 -12.39
C LEU A 208 -7.30 30.28 -12.96
N ASN A 209 -8.37 29.54 -12.64
CA ASN A 209 -9.73 29.81 -13.12
C ASN A 209 -10.57 30.66 -12.14
N THR A 210 -10.05 30.99 -10.95
CA THR A 210 -10.80 31.71 -9.90
C THR A 210 -10.05 32.97 -9.46
N GLN A 211 -10.73 34.13 -9.44
CA GLN A 211 -10.16 35.40 -8.95
C GLN A 211 -9.95 35.46 -7.42
N THR A 212 -10.13 34.35 -6.70
CA THR A 212 -10.07 34.30 -5.24
C THR A 212 -8.87 33.47 -4.82
N THR A 213 -7.93 34.10 -4.11
CA THR A 213 -6.86 33.39 -3.40
C THR A 213 -7.51 32.63 -2.25
N ILE A 214 -7.61 31.30 -2.37
CA ILE A 214 -8.06 30.46 -1.25
C ILE A 214 -6.94 30.51 -0.22
N VAL A 215 -7.24 31.02 0.97
CA VAL A 215 -6.35 30.96 2.13
C VAL A 215 -6.17 29.48 2.46
N SER A 216 -4.93 29.00 2.53
CA SER A 216 -4.58 27.64 2.92
C SER A 216 -5.32 27.26 4.20
N THR A 217 -6.35 26.44 4.08
CA THR A 217 -6.98 25.78 5.22
C THR A 217 -5.96 24.85 5.85
N GLU A 218 -5.92 24.78 7.18
CA GLU A 218 -5.25 23.68 7.86
C GLU A 218 -5.84 22.37 7.32
N VAL A 219 -4.99 21.59 6.65
CA VAL A 219 -5.32 20.25 6.17
C VAL A 219 -4.98 19.30 7.30
N ASP A 220 -5.99 18.61 7.84
CA ASP A 220 -5.76 17.55 8.82
C ASP A 220 -5.14 16.32 8.14
N PHE A 221 -4.56 15.41 8.92
CA PHE A 221 -3.87 14.24 8.39
C PHE A 221 -4.78 13.40 7.49
N LYS A 222 -6.05 13.20 7.88
CA LYS A 222 -6.99 12.34 7.15
C LYS A 222 -7.33 12.91 5.78
N SER A 223 -7.80 14.17 5.74
CA SER A 223 -8.13 14.86 4.49
C SER A 223 -6.89 15.02 3.59
N GLY A 224 -5.72 15.23 4.19
CA GLY A 224 -4.45 15.27 3.46
C GLY A 224 -4.13 13.93 2.81
N ILE A 225 -4.06 12.85 3.58
CA ILE A 225 -3.68 11.54 3.02
C ILE A 225 -4.71 11.01 2.01
N GLU A 226 -6.01 11.24 2.21
CA GLU A 226 -7.06 10.90 1.23
C GLU A 226 -6.86 11.64 -0.10
N SER A 227 -6.39 12.90 -0.05
CA SER A 227 -6.11 13.71 -1.24
C SER A 227 -4.80 13.31 -1.93
N TYR A 228 -3.78 12.89 -1.16
CA TYR A 228 -2.45 12.58 -1.71
C TYR A 228 -2.33 11.13 -2.19
N ALA A 229 -3.06 10.19 -1.60
CA ALA A 229 -2.93 8.76 -1.87
C ALA A 229 -3.09 8.38 -3.35
N PRO A 230 -4.06 8.92 -4.12
CA PRO A 230 -4.19 8.62 -5.55
C PRO A 230 -2.93 9.00 -6.34
N PHE A 231 -2.37 10.18 -6.07
CA PHE A 231 -1.12 10.63 -6.71
C PHE A 231 0.10 9.84 -6.21
N ALA A 232 0.12 9.45 -4.93
CA ALA A 232 1.18 8.58 -4.41
C ALA A 232 1.14 7.19 -5.07
N GLN A 233 -0.04 6.68 -5.45
CA GLN A 233 -0.16 5.46 -6.25
C GLN A 233 0.27 5.69 -7.70
N GLN A 234 -0.01 6.86 -8.29
CA GLN A 234 0.47 7.23 -9.64
C GLN A 234 1.99 7.17 -9.74
N TYR A 235 2.73 7.56 -8.69
CA TYR A 235 4.20 7.42 -8.64
C TYR A 235 4.67 6.00 -8.98
N LEU A 236 3.97 4.98 -8.47
CA LEU A 236 4.31 3.58 -8.74
C LEU A 236 4.10 3.24 -10.22
N ALA A 237 2.94 3.60 -10.78
CA ALA A 237 2.63 3.35 -12.18
C ALA A 237 3.66 4.01 -13.10
N GLU A 238 3.92 5.31 -12.90
CA GLU A 238 4.87 6.08 -13.68
C GLU A 238 6.30 5.50 -13.64
N ASN A 239 6.78 5.07 -12.47
CA ASN A 239 8.14 4.55 -12.34
C ASN A 239 8.29 3.10 -12.82
N LEU A 240 7.21 2.33 -12.86
CA LEU A 240 7.21 0.96 -13.39
C LEU A 240 7.04 0.95 -14.91
N LEU A 241 6.27 1.90 -15.46
CA LEU A 241 5.95 2.02 -16.89
C LEU A 241 6.89 2.94 -17.67
N ASN A 242 7.86 3.58 -17.02
CA ASN A 242 8.85 4.42 -17.68
C ASN A 242 10.25 3.80 -17.59
N VAL A 243 10.96 3.70 -18.73
CA VAL A 243 12.35 3.21 -18.78
C VAL A 243 13.34 4.07 -17.99
N GLN A 244 13.02 5.35 -17.79
CA GLN A 244 13.79 6.29 -16.97
C GLN A 244 13.42 6.19 -15.49
N GLY A 245 12.35 5.47 -15.15
CA GLY A 245 11.87 5.25 -13.79
C GLY A 245 12.81 4.38 -12.95
N ASN A 246 12.63 4.44 -11.63
CA ASN A 246 13.47 3.66 -10.72
C ASN A 246 13.13 2.17 -10.74
N GLN A 247 13.87 1.38 -11.51
CA GLN A 247 13.67 -0.08 -11.63
C GLN A 247 13.78 -0.84 -10.30
N LEU A 248 14.42 -0.28 -9.26
CA LEU A 248 14.48 -0.92 -7.94
C LEU A 248 13.08 -1.03 -7.30
N ILE A 249 12.15 -0.14 -7.67
CA ILE A 249 10.78 -0.12 -7.14
C ILE A 249 10.01 -1.41 -7.42
N GLN A 250 10.35 -2.12 -8.51
CA GLN A 250 9.74 -3.39 -8.90
C GLN A 250 9.76 -4.42 -7.77
N SER A 251 10.83 -4.41 -6.95
CA SER A 251 11.02 -5.38 -5.87
C SER A 251 10.15 -5.16 -4.63
N VAL A 252 9.59 -3.96 -4.46
CA VAL A 252 8.86 -3.50 -3.26
C VAL A 252 7.51 -2.84 -3.58
N ALA A 253 7.09 -2.84 -4.86
CA ALA A 253 5.91 -2.13 -5.34
C ALA A 253 4.61 -2.57 -4.62
N GLY A 254 4.48 -3.87 -4.32
CA GLY A 254 3.32 -4.39 -3.60
C GLY A 254 3.24 -3.88 -2.17
N GLU A 255 4.37 -3.88 -1.46
CA GLU A 255 4.49 -3.38 -0.10
C GLU A 255 4.17 -1.88 -0.02
N ILE A 256 4.73 -1.08 -0.94
CA ILE A 256 4.45 0.37 -0.99
C ILE A 256 2.97 0.63 -1.26
N LYS A 257 2.39 -0.07 -2.24
CA LYS A 257 0.96 0.05 -2.59
C LYS A 257 0.07 -0.26 -1.39
N GLN A 258 0.36 -1.36 -0.70
CA GLN A 258 -0.36 -1.78 0.51
C GLN A 258 -0.28 -0.73 1.62
N ARG A 259 0.91 -0.16 1.87
CA ARG A 259 1.08 0.86 2.91
C ARG A 259 0.35 2.15 2.59
N ILE A 260 0.44 2.65 1.36
CA ILE A 260 -0.27 3.87 0.92
C ILE A 260 -1.77 3.70 1.14
N PHE A 261 -2.32 2.58 0.69
CA PHE A 261 -3.75 2.31 0.85
C PHE A 261 -4.16 2.21 2.33
N SER A 262 -3.41 1.47 3.14
CA SER A 262 -3.74 1.28 4.56
C SER A 262 -3.72 2.62 5.31
N LEU A 263 -2.75 3.49 5.00
CA LEU A 263 -2.71 4.85 5.52
C LEU A 263 -3.94 5.67 5.10
N SER A 264 -4.41 5.54 3.84
CA SER A 264 -5.57 6.29 3.32
C SER A 264 -6.92 5.83 3.88
N LYS A 265 -7.01 4.58 4.36
CA LYS A 265 -8.28 3.96 4.78
C LYS A 265 -8.51 3.97 6.29
N GLN A 266 -7.57 4.48 7.08
CA GLN A 266 -7.67 4.41 8.53
C GLN A 266 -8.65 5.46 9.08
N ASP A 267 -9.82 5.02 9.53
CA ASP A 267 -10.89 5.91 9.99
C ASP A 267 -10.62 6.66 11.29
N LYS A 268 -9.77 6.10 12.17
CA LYS A 268 -9.44 6.67 13.47
C LYS A 268 -7.98 6.41 13.80
N ILE A 269 -7.15 7.43 13.63
CA ILE A 269 -5.78 7.43 14.14
C ILE A 269 -5.83 8.09 15.51
N MET A 270 -5.35 7.37 16.53
CA MET A 270 -5.34 7.89 17.89
C MET A 270 -4.08 8.71 18.13
N ALA A 271 -4.18 9.62 19.10
CA ALA A 271 -3.02 10.32 19.62
C ALA A 271 -2.02 9.31 20.20
N SER A 272 -0.74 9.57 19.97
CA SER A 272 0.37 8.81 20.54
C SER A 272 0.45 9.08 22.05
N GLU A 273 -0.01 8.12 22.85
CA GLU A 273 0.19 8.04 24.30
C GLU A 273 1.06 6.81 24.62
N LEU A 274 2.23 6.71 24.00
CA LEU A 274 3.11 5.56 24.20
C LEU A 274 4.07 5.84 25.36
N PRO A 275 4.03 5.07 26.46
CA PRO A 275 5.00 5.20 27.53
C PRO A 275 6.41 4.89 27.00
N VAL A 276 7.42 5.56 27.55
CA VAL A 276 8.82 5.28 27.18
C VAL A 276 9.13 3.82 27.50
N PRO A 277 9.46 2.99 26.50
CA PRO A 277 9.73 1.58 26.73
C PRO A 277 11.07 1.36 27.44
N THR A 278 11.13 0.34 28.29
CA THR A 278 12.37 -0.08 28.98
C THR A 278 13.14 -1.11 28.17
N LEU A 279 14.48 -1.14 28.33
CA LEU A 279 15.36 -2.03 27.57
C LEU A 279 15.06 -3.52 27.83
N ASP A 280 14.69 -3.87 29.05
CA ASP A 280 14.34 -5.22 29.51
C ASP A 280 12.87 -5.60 29.27
N SER A 281 12.12 -4.76 28.55
CA SER A 281 10.69 -4.94 28.31
C SER A 281 10.41 -6.24 27.54
N ARG A 282 9.47 -7.03 28.07
CA ARG A 282 8.99 -8.28 27.48
C ARG A 282 7.77 -8.09 26.55
N GLN A 283 7.44 -6.85 26.20
CA GLN A 283 6.22 -6.52 25.45
C GLN A 283 6.07 -7.33 24.16
N LEU A 284 7.13 -7.43 23.33
CA LEU A 284 7.05 -8.21 22.09
C LEU A 284 6.72 -9.68 22.32
N LEU A 285 7.22 -10.28 23.41
CA LEU A 285 6.89 -11.67 23.76
C LEU A 285 5.40 -11.83 24.08
N ASP A 286 4.85 -10.88 24.85
CA ASP A 286 3.43 -10.88 25.19
C ASP A 286 2.57 -10.65 23.94
N ASP A 287 2.96 -9.74 23.06
CA ASP A 287 2.27 -9.46 21.80
C ASP A 287 2.25 -10.69 20.89
N VAL A 288 3.41 -11.36 20.72
CA VAL A 288 3.50 -12.61 19.97
C VAL A 288 2.60 -13.67 20.61
N ARG A 289 2.74 -13.95 21.91
CA ARG A 289 1.92 -14.94 22.62
C ARG A 289 0.43 -14.66 22.52
N ASN A 290 0.01 -13.40 22.62
CA ASN A 290 -1.38 -13.00 22.49
C ASN A 290 -1.91 -13.30 21.08
N ALA A 291 -1.16 -12.96 20.04
CA ALA A 291 -1.49 -13.35 18.67
C ALA A 291 -1.62 -14.88 18.56
N LEU A 292 -0.70 -15.65 19.17
CA LEU A 292 -0.73 -17.12 19.16
C LEU A 292 -1.93 -17.69 19.88
N ALA A 293 -2.24 -17.13 21.05
CA ALA A 293 -3.35 -17.55 21.86
C ALA A 293 -4.67 -17.34 21.13
N VAL A 294 -4.86 -16.20 20.46
CA VAL A 294 -6.04 -15.93 19.64
C VAL A 294 -6.17 -16.97 18.53
N ILE A 295 -5.11 -17.19 17.76
CA ILE A 295 -5.08 -18.18 16.67
C ILE A 295 -5.45 -19.57 17.20
N ARG A 296 -4.80 -20.01 18.29
CA ARG A 296 -4.99 -21.34 18.88
C ARG A 296 -6.38 -21.51 19.51
N LEU A 297 -6.93 -20.45 20.12
CA LEU A 297 -8.29 -20.47 20.66
C LEU A 297 -9.33 -20.61 19.54
N GLN A 298 -9.08 -20.01 18.38
CA GLN A 298 -9.89 -20.27 17.20
C GLN A 298 -9.84 -21.75 16.84
N GLU A 299 -8.66 -22.40 16.78
CA GLU A 299 -8.57 -23.85 16.48
C GLU A 299 -9.32 -24.74 17.49
N GLN A 300 -9.24 -24.45 18.80
CA GLN A 300 -9.69 -25.39 19.83
C GLN A 300 -11.16 -25.21 20.26
N LYS A 301 -11.66 -23.98 20.27
CA LYS A 301 -12.97 -23.65 20.85
C LYS A 301 -13.96 -23.09 19.84
N TYR A 302 -13.45 -22.41 18.81
CA TYR A 302 -14.23 -21.78 17.75
C TYR A 302 -13.78 -22.29 16.37
N SER A 303 -13.36 -23.57 16.31
CA SER A 303 -12.64 -24.27 15.20
C SER A 303 -13.11 -23.87 13.80
N ASP A 304 -14.40 -23.62 13.68
CA ASP A 304 -15.07 -23.44 12.40
C ASP A 304 -15.18 -21.96 12.01
N GLU A 305 -15.08 -21.01 12.95
CA GLU A 305 -15.35 -19.59 12.69
C GLU A 305 -14.32 -19.00 11.71
N LEU A 306 -13.04 -18.91 12.07
CA LEU A 306 -12.00 -18.38 11.18
C LEU A 306 -11.95 -19.15 9.84
N THR A 307 -11.95 -20.48 9.91
CA THR A 307 -11.92 -21.35 8.72
C THR A 307 -13.11 -21.11 7.78
N GLN A 308 -14.30 -20.90 8.33
CA GLN A 308 -15.52 -20.65 7.56
C GLN A 308 -15.49 -19.27 6.90
N LYS A 309 -15.09 -18.21 7.63
CA LYS A 309 -14.95 -16.84 7.07
C LYS A 309 -14.02 -16.83 5.87
N LEU A 310 -12.88 -17.48 6.01
CA LEU A 310 -11.87 -17.64 4.98
C LEU A 310 -12.40 -18.46 3.79
N THR A 311 -13.09 -19.58 4.04
CA THR A 311 -13.67 -20.43 2.97
C THR A 311 -14.75 -19.70 2.18
N GLN A 312 -15.53 -18.81 2.81
CA GLN A 312 -16.54 -18.00 2.14
C GLN A 312 -15.91 -16.96 1.20
N ALA A 313 -14.87 -16.25 1.67
CA ALA A 313 -14.11 -15.33 0.84
C ALA A 313 -13.49 -16.05 -0.38
N GLU A 314 -12.97 -17.27 -0.19
CA GLU A 314 -12.46 -18.11 -1.30
C GLU A 314 -13.55 -18.49 -2.31
N ALA A 315 -14.73 -18.89 -1.83
CA ALA A 315 -15.84 -19.30 -2.71
C ALA A 315 -16.38 -18.13 -3.56
N LEU A 316 -16.24 -16.89 -3.07
CA LEU A 316 -16.59 -15.67 -3.80
C LEU A 316 -15.53 -15.26 -4.82
N LEU A 317 -14.25 -15.59 -4.61
CA LEU A 317 -13.13 -15.22 -5.49
C LEU A 317 -12.68 -16.36 -6.42
N ASP A 318 -13.55 -17.34 -6.66
CA ASP A 318 -13.23 -18.53 -7.45
C ASP A 318 -13.21 -18.28 -8.97
N THR A 319 -12.89 -19.32 -9.74
CA THR A 319 -12.72 -19.23 -11.20
C THR A 319 -13.97 -18.73 -11.91
N ASP A 320 -15.17 -19.08 -11.44
CA ASP A 320 -16.42 -18.64 -12.07
C ASP A 320 -16.64 -17.14 -11.84
N SER A 321 -16.36 -16.64 -10.64
CA SER A 321 -16.36 -15.20 -10.33
C SER A 321 -15.32 -14.45 -11.18
N GLN A 322 -14.10 -14.98 -11.31
CA GLN A 322 -13.05 -14.39 -12.14
C GLN A 322 -13.47 -14.33 -13.62
N GLN A 323 -14.04 -15.40 -14.16
CA GLN A 323 -14.54 -15.43 -15.54
C GLN A 323 -15.71 -14.44 -15.75
N THR A 324 -16.55 -14.25 -14.74
CA THR A 324 -17.65 -13.29 -14.79
C THR A 324 -17.11 -11.85 -14.89
N VAL A 325 -16.08 -11.52 -14.11
CA VAL A 325 -15.39 -10.21 -14.20
C VAL A 325 -14.65 -10.06 -15.52
N LEU A 326 -13.92 -11.08 -15.99
CA LEU A 326 -13.24 -11.02 -17.29
C LEU A 326 -14.21 -10.82 -18.46
N THR A 327 -15.39 -11.42 -18.38
CA THR A 327 -16.45 -11.23 -19.37
C THR A 327 -16.88 -9.77 -19.46
N PHE A 328 -17.00 -9.07 -18.33
CA PHE A 328 -17.29 -7.64 -18.32
C PHE A 328 -16.28 -6.84 -19.14
N THR A 329 -14.99 -7.02 -18.85
CA THR A 329 -13.91 -6.29 -19.50
C THR A 329 -13.82 -6.61 -20.98
N ASN A 330 -13.92 -7.89 -21.36
CA ASN A 330 -13.86 -8.32 -22.76
C ASN A 330 -15.02 -7.77 -23.58
N VAL A 331 -16.24 -7.77 -23.03
CA VAL A 331 -17.40 -7.19 -23.73
C VAL A 331 -17.24 -5.70 -23.97
N ILE A 332 -16.76 -4.95 -22.97
CA ILE A 332 -16.49 -3.52 -23.13
C ILE A 332 -15.44 -3.30 -24.22
N PHE A 333 -14.33 -4.03 -24.17
CA PHE A 333 -13.26 -3.92 -25.16
C PHE A 333 -13.75 -4.24 -26.59
N ASP A 334 -14.44 -5.38 -26.77
CA ASP A 334 -14.95 -5.80 -28.07
C ASP A 334 -15.97 -4.81 -28.64
N VAL A 335 -16.85 -4.24 -27.79
CA VAL A 335 -17.83 -3.26 -28.24
C VAL A 335 -17.19 -1.92 -28.60
N LEU A 336 -16.32 -1.38 -27.74
CA LEU A 336 -15.69 -0.07 -27.98
C LEU A 336 -14.70 -0.09 -29.15
N SER A 337 -14.03 -1.22 -29.39
CA SER A 337 -13.14 -1.38 -30.56
C SER A 337 -13.90 -1.43 -31.89
N ASN A 338 -15.13 -1.94 -31.90
CA ASN A 338 -15.93 -2.10 -33.11
C ASN A 338 -16.91 -0.94 -33.35
N PHE A 339 -17.57 -0.43 -32.30
CA PHE A 339 -18.67 0.52 -32.42
C PHE A 339 -18.41 1.75 -31.55
N SER A 340 -17.59 2.70 -32.00
CA SER A 340 -17.28 3.91 -31.23
C SER A 340 -16.96 5.10 -32.15
N PRO A 341 -16.80 6.31 -31.60
CA PRO A 341 -16.29 7.45 -32.35
C PRO A 341 -14.90 7.14 -32.95
N ALA A 342 -14.06 6.43 -32.20
CA ALA A 342 -12.73 6.02 -32.64
C ALA A 342 -12.77 5.07 -33.86
N SER A 343 -13.83 4.27 -34.01
CA SER A 343 -14.01 3.40 -35.17
C SER A 343 -14.81 4.03 -36.32
N ASN A 344 -15.11 5.35 -36.25
CA ASN A 344 -15.95 6.07 -37.21
C ASN A 344 -17.32 5.40 -37.46
N THR A 345 -17.88 4.76 -36.43
CA THR A 345 -19.18 4.09 -36.54
C THR A 345 -20.31 5.10 -36.38
N ASN A 346 -21.34 5.02 -37.23
CA ASN A 346 -22.54 5.85 -37.09
C ASN A 346 -23.44 5.32 -35.95
N ALA A 347 -24.25 6.18 -35.33
CA ALA A 347 -25.30 5.74 -34.41
C ALA A 347 -26.23 4.69 -35.07
N GLY A 348 -26.55 3.62 -34.33
CA GLY A 348 -27.32 2.50 -34.88
C GLY A 348 -27.40 1.28 -33.95
N THR A 349 -28.01 0.21 -34.45
CA THR A 349 -28.08 -1.08 -33.77
C THR A 349 -27.21 -2.09 -34.50
N TYR A 350 -26.33 -2.73 -33.76
CA TYR A 350 -25.29 -3.63 -34.24
C TYR A 350 -25.34 -4.97 -33.51
N LYS A 351 -24.62 -5.95 -34.08
CA LYS A 351 -24.40 -7.25 -33.46
C LYS A 351 -22.92 -7.62 -33.48
N ILE A 352 -22.43 -8.14 -32.37
CA ILE A 352 -21.12 -8.78 -32.27
C ILE A 352 -21.29 -10.13 -31.58
N GLY A 353 -21.08 -11.22 -32.34
CA GLY A 353 -21.44 -12.56 -31.88
C GLY A 353 -22.91 -12.67 -31.47
N ASN A 354 -23.16 -13.02 -30.20
CA ASN A 354 -24.49 -13.13 -29.59
C ASN A 354 -24.89 -11.89 -28.76
N LEU A 355 -24.18 -10.78 -28.91
CA LEU A 355 -24.50 -9.51 -28.28
C LEU A 355 -25.22 -8.58 -29.25
N ASP A 356 -26.30 -7.97 -28.76
CA ASP A 356 -27.00 -6.83 -29.34
C ASP A 356 -26.41 -5.53 -28.77
N VAL A 357 -25.98 -4.61 -29.63
CA VAL A 357 -25.36 -3.33 -29.26
C VAL A 357 -26.17 -2.18 -29.86
N ILE A 358 -26.65 -1.26 -29.03
CA ILE A 358 -27.29 -0.01 -29.46
C ILE A 358 -26.32 1.13 -29.16
N TYR A 359 -25.84 1.79 -30.21
CA TYR A 359 -24.89 2.90 -30.12
C TYR A 359 -25.54 4.23 -30.53
N ALA A 360 -25.33 5.28 -29.75
CA ALA A 360 -25.77 6.66 -30.02
C ALA A 360 -24.61 7.65 -29.88
N GLU A 361 -24.68 8.77 -30.60
CA GLU A 361 -23.56 9.74 -30.73
C GLU A 361 -23.65 10.99 -29.84
N SER A 362 -24.81 11.32 -29.25
CA SER A 362 -24.92 12.53 -28.43
C SER A 362 -26.04 12.46 -27.37
N PRO A 363 -25.70 12.31 -26.08
CA PRO A 363 -24.38 11.90 -25.59
C PRO A 363 -23.99 10.52 -26.16
N TYR A 364 -22.69 10.21 -26.18
CA TYR A 364 -22.27 8.89 -26.63
C TYR A 364 -22.85 7.84 -25.68
N ARG A 365 -23.54 6.84 -26.22
CA ARG A 365 -24.18 5.82 -25.38
C ARG A 365 -24.11 4.44 -26.02
N TRP A 366 -23.85 3.42 -25.22
CA TRP A 366 -23.89 2.01 -25.60
C TRP A 366 -24.86 1.27 -24.70
N GLN A 367 -25.85 0.61 -25.28
CA GLN A 367 -26.64 -0.40 -24.59
C GLN A 367 -26.32 -1.76 -25.17
N ILE A 368 -25.68 -2.61 -24.38
CA ILE A 368 -25.18 -3.92 -24.77
C ILE A 368 -26.02 -4.95 -24.03
N SER A 369 -26.55 -5.94 -24.74
CA SER A 369 -27.28 -7.05 -24.11
C SER A 369 -27.12 -8.34 -24.89
N GLY A 370 -27.15 -9.50 -24.23
CA GLY A 370 -27.11 -10.79 -24.91
C GLY A 370 -26.31 -11.84 -24.15
N MET A 371 -25.65 -12.73 -24.88
CA MET A 371 -24.79 -13.78 -24.31
C MET A 371 -23.34 -13.59 -24.78
N TYR A 372 -22.38 -13.74 -23.88
CA TYR A 372 -20.94 -13.78 -24.17
C TYR A 372 -20.29 -14.87 -23.31
N ASP A 373 -19.64 -15.85 -23.94
CA ASP A 373 -18.96 -16.98 -23.26
C ASP A 373 -19.77 -17.62 -22.12
N ASP A 374 -21.01 -18.02 -22.40
CA ASP A 374 -21.97 -18.60 -21.45
C ASP A 374 -22.43 -17.69 -20.29
N HIS A 375 -22.14 -16.39 -20.35
CA HIS A 375 -22.68 -15.38 -19.44
C HIS A 375 -23.76 -14.57 -20.13
N GLN A 376 -24.86 -14.31 -19.43
CA GLN A 376 -25.81 -13.31 -19.87
C GLN A 376 -25.29 -11.92 -19.45
N VAL A 377 -25.34 -10.98 -20.39
CA VAL A 377 -24.71 -9.66 -20.27
C VAL A 377 -25.75 -8.58 -20.49
N GLN A 378 -25.73 -7.55 -19.64
CA GLN A 378 -26.44 -6.29 -19.81
C GLN A 378 -25.49 -5.17 -19.38
N ILE A 379 -25.18 -4.23 -20.27
CA ILE A 379 -24.32 -3.08 -19.99
C ILE A 379 -24.98 -1.83 -20.59
N ASP A 380 -25.06 -0.74 -19.84
CA ASP A 380 -25.46 0.58 -20.32
C ASP A 380 -24.35 1.56 -19.98
N MET A 381 -23.68 2.09 -21.00
CA MET A 381 -22.58 3.05 -20.89
C MET A 381 -23.02 4.38 -21.48
N ASN A 382 -22.83 5.46 -20.73
CA ASN A 382 -23.17 6.82 -21.13
C ASN A 382 -21.94 7.71 -20.97
N VAL A 383 -21.52 8.38 -22.03
CA VAL A 383 -20.34 9.24 -22.08
C VAL A 383 -20.81 10.65 -22.47
N PRO A 384 -21.20 11.48 -21.49
CA PRO A 384 -21.75 12.81 -21.74
C PRO A 384 -20.71 13.84 -22.16
N LYS A 385 -19.44 13.67 -21.76
CA LYS A 385 -18.36 14.59 -22.11
C LYS A 385 -17.27 13.84 -22.87
N TRP A 386 -17.12 14.20 -24.13
CA TRP A 386 -16.02 13.80 -24.99
C TRP A 386 -15.24 15.05 -25.37
N GLN A 387 -14.12 15.27 -24.70
CA GLN A 387 -13.28 16.44 -24.89
C GLN A 387 -12.08 16.05 -25.74
N ILE A 388 -11.92 16.71 -26.88
CA ILE A 388 -10.69 16.69 -27.67
C ILE A 388 -10.13 18.11 -27.63
N SER A 389 -8.90 18.29 -27.15
CA SER A 389 -8.31 19.61 -27.01
C SER A 389 -6.79 19.58 -26.99
N SER A 390 -6.17 20.31 -27.91
CA SER A 390 -4.72 20.57 -27.92
C SER A 390 -4.24 21.43 -26.75
N VAL A 391 -5.15 22.09 -26.02
CA VAL A 391 -4.82 22.92 -24.84
C VAL A 391 -5.27 22.24 -23.55
N LEU A 392 -6.46 21.63 -23.57
CA LEU A 392 -7.10 21.04 -22.40
C LEU A 392 -6.84 19.53 -22.23
N GLY A 393 -6.11 18.90 -23.15
CA GLY A 393 -5.94 17.45 -23.20
C GLY A 393 -7.23 16.76 -23.66
N ASN A 394 -7.09 15.53 -24.14
CA ASN A 394 -8.24 14.72 -24.52
C ASN A 394 -8.72 13.97 -23.28
N GLN A 395 -10.00 14.13 -22.99
CA GLN A 395 -10.63 13.56 -21.80
C GLN A 395 -12.01 13.01 -22.16
N ILE A 396 -12.25 11.76 -21.79
CA ILE A 396 -13.55 11.11 -21.92
C ILE A 396 -14.09 10.86 -20.52
N ASN A 397 -15.23 11.47 -20.18
CA ASN A 397 -15.92 11.22 -18.92
C ASN A 397 -17.24 10.50 -19.18
N GLY A 398 -17.43 9.38 -18.50
CA GLY A 398 -18.60 8.52 -18.65
C GLY A 398 -19.09 7.87 -17.38
N GLU A 399 -20.21 7.18 -17.51
CA GLU A 399 -20.89 6.35 -16.51
C GLU A 399 -21.15 5.00 -17.17
N ILE A 400 -21.06 3.91 -16.42
CA ILE A 400 -21.38 2.55 -16.90
C ILE A 400 -22.19 1.85 -15.84
N SER A 401 -23.31 1.24 -16.20
CA SER A 401 -23.99 0.25 -15.37
C SER A 401 -23.95 -1.10 -16.06
N ALA A 402 -23.66 -2.16 -15.33
CA ALA A 402 -23.66 -3.51 -15.89
C ALA A 402 -24.21 -4.56 -14.94
N LYS A 403 -24.77 -5.60 -15.53
CA LYS A 403 -25.20 -6.82 -14.87
C LYS A 403 -24.80 -8.01 -15.72
N ILE A 404 -23.98 -8.90 -15.16
CA ILE A 404 -23.47 -10.09 -15.81
C ILE A 404 -23.74 -11.28 -14.91
N ASN A 405 -24.36 -12.33 -15.45
CA ASN A 405 -24.78 -13.48 -14.68
C ASN A 405 -24.39 -14.80 -15.36
N ARG A 406 -23.98 -15.77 -14.54
CA ARG A 406 -23.76 -17.16 -14.93
C ARG A 406 -24.15 -18.09 -13.80
N GLY A 407 -25.24 -18.82 -14.00
CA GLY A 407 -25.77 -19.75 -13.00
C GLY A 407 -26.18 -19.02 -11.71
N ILE A 408 -25.48 -19.32 -10.62
CA ILE A 408 -25.70 -18.73 -9.28
C ILE A 408 -24.82 -17.52 -8.99
N THR A 409 -23.94 -17.15 -9.93
CA THR A 409 -23.00 -16.03 -9.80
C THR A 409 -23.57 -14.83 -10.55
N GLU A 410 -23.72 -13.70 -9.87
CA GLU A 410 -24.20 -12.44 -10.46
C GLU A 410 -23.25 -11.30 -10.10
N LEU A 411 -22.70 -10.64 -11.11
CA LEU A 411 -21.90 -9.43 -11.01
C LEU A 411 -22.77 -8.23 -11.40
N THR A 412 -22.91 -7.27 -10.50
CA THR A 412 -23.47 -5.95 -10.76
C THR A 412 -22.36 -4.92 -10.64
N VAL A 413 -22.28 -4.02 -11.61
CA VAL A 413 -21.29 -2.94 -11.68
C VAL A 413 -22.04 -1.63 -11.85
N ASP A 414 -21.70 -0.65 -11.03
CA ASP A 414 -22.17 0.72 -11.15
C ASP A 414 -20.95 1.65 -11.14
N VAL A 415 -20.54 2.10 -12.32
CA VAL A 415 -19.43 3.02 -12.55
C VAL A 415 -20.02 4.43 -12.54
N SER A 416 -19.85 5.11 -11.40
CA SER A 416 -20.29 6.50 -11.25
C SER A 416 -19.40 7.48 -12.02
N GLU A 417 -18.14 7.12 -12.30
CA GLU A 417 -17.21 7.95 -13.06
C GLU A 417 -16.14 7.11 -13.77
N LEU A 418 -16.14 7.14 -15.10
CA LEU A 418 -15.09 6.63 -15.99
C LEU A 418 -14.32 7.84 -16.52
N ILE A 419 -13.01 7.91 -16.30
CA ILE A 419 -12.15 8.97 -16.84
C ILE A 419 -11.07 8.33 -17.72
N LEU A 420 -11.03 8.69 -18.99
CA LEU A 420 -9.93 8.35 -19.90
C LEU A 420 -9.20 9.64 -20.26
N ASP A 421 -7.94 9.77 -19.84
CA ASP A 421 -7.08 10.91 -20.14
C ASP A 421 -5.97 10.45 -21.12
N PHE A 422 -5.86 11.09 -22.27
CA PHE A 422 -4.84 10.73 -23.27
C PHE A 422 -3.66 11.70 -23.18
N ASP A 423 -2.44 11.16 -23.22
CA ASP A 423 -1.22 11.96 -23.26
C ASP A 423 -0.76 12.20 -24.71
N GLY A 424 -0.28 13.40 -24.99
CA GLY A 424 0.63 13.65 -26.12
C GLY A 424 0.06 13.77 -27.55
N THR A 425 -1.19 13.43 -27.85
CA THR A 425 -1.72 13.54 -29.23
C THR A 425 -2.72 14.70 -29.41
N ASP A 426 -2.45 15.61 -30.37
CA ASP A 426 -3.36 16.72 -30.76
C ASP A 426 -4.78 16.24 -31.13
N ASP A 427 -4.88 15.01 -31.65
CA ASP A 427 -6.13 14.26 -31.85
C ASP A 427 -5.80 12.74 -31.76
N PRO A 428 -6.20 12.03 -30.68
CA PRO A 428 -5.95 10.59 -30.51
C PRO A 428 -6.78 9.74 -31.49
N PHE A 429 -7.55 10.37 -32.36
CA PHE A 429 -8.39 9.74 -33.37
C PHE A 429 -8.01 10.18 -34.80
N ASP A 430 -6.90 10.91 -34.97
CA ASP A 430 -6.32 11.16 -36.29
C ASP A 430 -5.78 9.84 -36.86
N LEU A 431 -6.46 9.32 -37.87
CA LEU A 431 -6.11 8.09 -38.60
C LEU A 431 -4.73 8.13 -39.27
N THR A 432 -4.04 9.28 -39.25
CA THR A 432 -2.67 9.44 -39.74
C THR A 432 -1.60 9.33 -38.67
N GLN A 433 -1.96 9.29 -37.38
CA GLN A 433 -1.03 9.04 -36.28
C GLN A 433 -0.91 7.52 -36.03
N GLU A 434 0.32 7.02 -36.00
CA GLU A 434 0.57 5.58 -35.92
C GLU A 434 0.41 5.01 -34.49
N GLU A 435 0.54 5.84 -33.45
CA GLU A 435 0.57 5.38 -32.06
C GLU A 435 -0.13 6.39 -31.12
N VAL A 436 -1.18 5.92 -30.44
CA VAL A 436 -1.96 6.72 -29.48
C VAL A 436 -1.77 6.10 -28.11
N THR A 437 -1.13 6.84 -27.21
CA THR A 437 -0.91 6.49 -25.80
C THR A 437 -1.97 7.14 -24.91
N GLY A 438 -2.09 6.67 -23.67
CA GLY A 438 -3.01 7.27 -22.71
C GLY A 438 -3.23 6.45 -21.45
N ILE A 439 -3.82 7.09 -20.45
CA ILE A 439 -4.09 6.53 -19.13
C ILE A 439 -5.61 6.55 -18.89
N ALA A 440 -6.12 5.46 -18.37
CA ALA A 440 -7.53 5.24 -18.14
C ALA A 440 -7.75 4.83 -16.69
N ASN A 441 -8.48 5.66 -15.96
CA ASN A 441 -8.82 5.42 -14.56
C ASN A 441 -10.30 5.07 -14.48
N ILE A 442 -10.58 3.85 -14.03
CA ILE A 442 -11.93 3.34 -13.85
C ILE A 442 -12.20 3.24 -12.35
N THR A 443 -13.20 3.94 -11.83
CA THR A 443 -13.66 3.75 -10.45
C THR A 443 -15.12 3.34 -10.43
N THR A 444 -15.40 2.21 -9.78
CA THR A 444 -16.72 1.59 -9.84
C THR A 444 -17.11 0.86 -8.57
N MET A 445 -18.39 0.91 -8.23
CA MET A 445 -18.97 0.01 -7.25
C MET A 445 -19.26 -1.34 -7.89
N ILE A 446 -18.70 -2.39 -7.32
CA ILE A 446 -18.94 -3.77 -7.72
C ILE A 446 -19.69 -4.48 -6.61
N LYS A 447 -20.72 -5.23 -7.00
CA LYS A 447 -21.42 -6.16 -6.14
C LYS A 447 -21.49 -7.51 -6.82
N LEU A 448 -20.91 -8.53 -6.19
CA LEU A 448 -20.93 -9.91 -6.67
C LEU A 448 -21.67 -10.78 -5.64
N GLU A 449 -22.78 -11.37 -6.06
CA GLU A 449 -23.63 -12.23 -5.25
C GLU A 449 -23.47 -13.70 -5.63
N LYS A 450 -23.40 -14.59 -4.63
CA LYS A 450 -23.35 -16.05 -4.79
C LYS A 450 -23.93 -16.76 -3.56
N GLU A 451 -24.91 -17.64 -3.75
CA GLU A 451 -25.62 -18.45 -2.73
C GLU A 451 -25.26 -18.17 -1.24
N GLY A 452 -25.96 -17.22 -0.62
CA GLY A 452 -25.83 -16.91 0.82
C GLY A 452 -24.59 -16.07 1.18
N SER A 453 -23.91 -15.50 0.19
CA SER A 453 -22.77 -14.61 0.38
C SER A 453 -22.73 -13.53 -0.72
N GLU A 454 -22.20 -12.38 -0.35
CA GLU A 454 -22.13 -11.18 -1.17
C GLU A 454 -20.80 -10.50 -0.94
N ILE A 455 -20.15 -10.01 -1.99
CA ILE A 455 -19.05 -9.06 -1.88
C ILE A 455 -19.47 -7.76 -2.56
N GLU A 456 -19.40 -6.66 -1.82
CA GLU A 456 -19.76 -5.32 -2.30
C GLU A 456 -18.62 -4.35 -1.95
N GLY A 457 -18.21 -3.51 -2.90
CA GLY A 457 -17.12 -2.57 -2.67
C GLY A 457 -16.81 -1.69 -3.87
N THR A 458 -15.84 -0.80 -3.70
CA THR A 458 -15.29 0.03 -4.77
C THR A 458 -14.08 -0.65 -5.39
N LEU A 459 -14.10 -0.87 -6.71
CA LEU A 459 -12.94 -1.20 -7.52
C LEU A 459 -12.45 0.07 -8.23
N THR A 460 -11.18 0.39 -8.04
CA THR A 460 -10.44 1.33 -8.88
C THR A 460 -9.43 0.53 -9.71
N ALA A 461 -9.35 0.79 -11.01
CA ALA A 461 -8.39 0.16 -11.92
C ALA A 461 -7.75 1.20 -12.80
N ASN A 462 -6.42 1.10 -12.93
CA ASN A 462 -5.61 1.94 -13.81
C ASN A 462 -5.21 1.11 -15.02
N ILE A 463 -5.47 1.64 -16.20
CA ILE A 463 -5.18 1.03 -17.48
C ILE A 463 -4.30 1.99 -18.25
N ASP A 464 -3.14 1.53 -18.67
CA ASP A 464 -2.15 2.33 -19.38
C ASP A 464 -1.97 1.77 -20.77
N ARG A 465 -1.99 2.66 -21.76
CA ARG A 465 -1.65 2.37 -23.14
C ARG A 465 -0.39 3.14 -23.50
N PHE A 466 0.70 2.44 -23.79
CA PHE A 466 2.00 3.06 -24.02
C PHE A 466 2.82 2.30 -25.07
N VAL A 467 3.83 2.96 -25.63
CA VAL A 467 4.79 2.34 -26.54
C VAL A 467 5.93 1.74 -25.72
N SER A 468 6.09 0.43 -25.80
CA SER A 468 7.11 -0.30 -25.06
C SER A 468 8.52 0.06 -25.56
N PRO A 469 9.58 -0.29 -24.80
CA PRO A 469 10.97 -0.13 -25.23
C PRO A 469 11.31 -0.92 -26.51
N PHE A 470 10.44 -1.83 -26.92
CA PHE A 470 10.55 -2.63 -28.13
C PHE A 470 9.73 -2.05 -29.30
N GLU A 471 9.26 -0.81 -29.19
CA GLU A 471 8.41 -0.13 -30.19
C GLU A 471 7.08 -0.87 -30.43
N GLU A 472 6.55 -1.50 -29.37
CA GLU A 472 5.24 -2.17 -29.41
C GLU A 472 4.22 -1.37 -28.60
N LEU A 473 3.08 -1.03 -29.21
CA LEU A 473 1.97 -0.41 -28.51
C LEU A 473 1.26 -1.45 -27.62
N LEU A 474 1.36 -1.29 -26.30
CA LEU A 474 0.79 -2.19 -25.30
C LEU A 474 -0.35 -1.50 -24.54
N THR A 475 -1.35 -2.28 -24.13
CA THR A 475 -2.38 -1.87 -23.14
C THR A 475 -2.27 -2.79 -21.95
N VAL A 476 -1.99 -2.24 -20.76
CA VAL A 476 -1.75 -2.99 -19.53
C VAL A 476 -2.67 -2.46 -18.43
N ILE A 477 -3.26 -3.35 -17.62
CA ILE A 477 -3.84 -2.96 -16.34
C ILE A 477 -2.66 -2.80 -15.38
N SER A 478 -2.17 -1.57 -15.19
CA SER A 478 -0.97 -1.30 -14.38
C SER A 478 -1.23 -1.55 -12.89
N GLY A 479 -2.47 -1.42 -12.45
CA GLY A 479 -2.89 -1.82 -11.12
C GLY A 479 -4.39 -1.77 -10.91
N PHE A 480 -4.84 -2.43 -9.85
CA PHE A 480 -6.19 -2.29 -9.35
C PHE A 480 -6.22 -2.27 -7.83
N ASP A 481 -7.28 -1.70 -7.28
CA ASP A 481 -7.55 -1.53 -5.86
C ASP A 481 -9.04 -1.82 -5.64
N PHE A 482 -9.34 -2.89 -4.92
CA PHE A 482 -10.68 -3.22 -4.45
C PHE A 482 -10.75 -2.96 -2.96
N ASP A 483 -11.74 -2.21 -2.52
CA ASP A 483 -12.05 -1.96 -1.11
C ASP A 483 -13.53 -2.22 -0.87
N GLY A 484 -13.84 -3.16 0.02
CA GLY A 484 -15.20 -3.60 0.18
C GLY A 484 -15.43 -4.49 1.37
N VAL A 485 -16.54 -5.19 1.32
CA VAL A 485 -17.06 -5.98 2.41
C VAL A 485 -17.63 -7.28 1.87
N ILE A 486 -17.25 -8.37 2.50
CA ILE A 486 -17.85 -9.69 2.30
C ILE A 486 -18.93 -9.86 3.36
N SER A 487 -20.18 -9.98 2.92
CA SER A 487 -21.34 -10.24 3.76
C SER A 487 -21.83 -11.68 3.58
N SER A 488 -22.19 -12.33 4.67
CA SER A 488 -22.82 -13.65 4.71
C SER A 488 -23.87 -13.69 5.81
N ASP A 489 -24.66 -14.77 5.86
CA ASP A 489 -25.65 -15.01 6.92
C ASP A 489 -25.05 -15.02 8.35
N ILE A 490 -23.73 -15.17 8.46
CA ILE A 490 -23.02 -15.32 9.74
C ILE A 490 -22.43 -13.98 10.19
N GLN A 491 -21.86 -13.22 9.25
CA GLN A 491 -21.12 -12.00 9.55
C GLN A 491 -20.67 -11.24 8.30
N THR A 492 -20.10 -10.07 8.58
CA THR A 492 -19.59 -9.08 7.63
C THR A 492 -18.10 -8.87 7.88
N THR A 493 -17.26 -8.98 6.85
CA THR A 493 -15.79 -8.87 6.92
C THR A 493 -15.31 -7.84 5.90
N GLY A 494 -14.59 -6.83 6.37
CA GLY A 494 -13.92 -5.87 5.48
C GLY A 494 -12.80 -6.58 4.71
N ILE A 495 -12.70 -6.31 3.42
CA ILE A 495 -11.68 -6.86 2.54
C ILE A 495 -11.12 -5.74 1.66
N ALA A 496 -9.81 -5.70 1.54
CA ALA A 496 -9.16 -4.94 0.49
C ALA A 496 -8.23 -5.85 -0.31
N ILE A 497 -8.31 -5.78 -1.63
CA ILE A 497 -7.47 -6.53 -2.56
C ILE A 497 -6.81 -5.52 -3.47
N GLN A 498 -5.51 -5.62 -3.64
CA GLN A 498 -4.77 -4.73 -4.51
C GLN A 498 -3.86 -5.56 -5.40
N ALA A 499 -3.62 -5.04 -6.59
CA ALA A 499 -2.57 -5.55 -7.42
C ALA A 499 -1.85 -4.45 -8.18
N ILE A 500 -0.60 -4.75 -8.55
CA ILE A 500 0.24 -3.90 -9.37
C ILE A 500 1.14 -4.75 -10.26
N GLU A 501 1.25 -4.40 -11.53
CA GLU A 501 2.16 -5.04 -12.48
C GLU A 501 3.59 -4.54 -12.24
N LYS A 502 4.51 -5.44 -11.86
CA LYS A 502 5.90 -5.05 -11.53
C LYS A 502 6.76 -4.87 -12.77
N THR A 503 6.48 -5.58 -13.85
CA THR A 503 7.33 -5.56 -15.05
C THR A 503 6.49 -5.46 -16.32
N PRO A 504 5.86 -4.28 -16.56
CA PRO A 504 4.87 -4.11 -17.62
C PRO A 504 5.43 -4.27 -19.05
N PHE A 505 6.76 -4.31 -19.21
CA PHE A 505 7.44 -4.42 -20.51
C PHE A 505 7.88 -5.83 -20.88
N ILE A 506 7.88 -6.76 -19.92
CA ILE A 506 8.31 -8.12 -20.19
C ILE A 506 7.04 -8.90 -20.47
N ASN A 507 6.76 -9.10 -21.76
CA ASN A 507 5.64 -9.89 -22.25
C ASN A 507 5.91 -11.39 -21.92
N GLU A 508 5.96 -11.72 -20.64
CA GLU A 508 6.10 -13.09 -20.15
C GLU A 508 4.71 -13.74 -20.08
N ASP A 509 4.62 -15.04 -20.39
CA ASP A 509 3.39 -15.84 -20.27
C ASP A 509 2.80 -15.85 -18.84
N SER A 510 3.51 -15.31 -17.85
CA SER A 510 3.04 -15.07 -16.48
C SER A 510 3.20 -13.60 -16.12
N ALA A 511 2.08 -12.89 -15.98
CA ALA A 511 2.05 -11.53 -15.46
C ALA A 511 2.76 -11.46 -14.08
N ASN A 512 3.72 -10.54 -13.91
CA ASN A 512 4.53 -10.40 -12.69
C ASN A 512 3.83 -9.46 -11.71
N ILE A 513 2.65 -9.88 -11.30
CA ILE A 513 1.74 -9.07 -10.50
C ILE A 513 2.03 -9.26 -9.01
N SER A 514 2.31 -8.16 -8.30
CA SER A 514 2.26 -8.17 -6.83
C SER A 514 0.83 -8.09 -6.37
N PHE A 515 0.42 -8.97 -5.47
CA PHE A 515 -0.87 -8.86 -4.79
C PHE A 515 -0.68 -8.42 -3.34
N SER A 516 -1.65 -7.65 -2.88
CA SER A 516 -1.84 -7.33 -1.47
C SER A 516 -3.28 -7.67 -1.09
N LEU A 517 -3.46 -8.31 0.06
CA LEU A 517 -4.75 -8.69 0.62
C LEU A 517 -4.78 -8.21 2.07
N MET A 518 -5.82 -7.46 2.44
CA MET A 518 -6.10 -7.08 3.81
C MET A 518 -7.50 -7.57 4.20
N LEU A 519 -7.61 -8.17 5.38
CA LEU A 519 -8.84 -8.72 5.93
C LEU A 519 -9.08 -8.18 7.35
N ASP A 520 -10.21 -7.51 7.53
CA ASP A 520 -10.72 -7.07 8.82
C ASP A 520 -11.56 -8.19 9.44
N MET A 521 -10.90 -9.03 10.25
CA MET A 521 -11.47 -10.26 10.80
C MET A 521 -11.74 -10.11 12.30
N PRO A 522 -12.83 -9.45 12.72
CA PRO A 522 -13.19 -9.44 14.13
C PRO A 522 -13.45 -10.88 14.60
N LEU A 523 -12.70 -11.34 15.60
CA LEU A 523 -12.82 -12.67 16.19
C LEU A 523 -13.44 -12.60 17.58
N ASN A 524 -14.10 -13.69 17.99
CA ASN A 524 -14.55 -13.84 19.37
C ASN A 524 -13.36 -13.83 20.34
N GLY A 525 -13.28 -12.79 21.18
CA GLY A 525 -12.15 -12.54 22.09
C GLY A 525 -11.02 -11.69 21.52
N ALA A 526 -11.11 -11.28 20.25
CA ALA A 526 -10.15 -10.42 19.56
C ALA A 526 -10.84 -9.59 18.46
N PRO A 527 -11.71 -8.62 18.84
CA PRO A 527 -12.54 -7.88 17.88
C PRO A 527 -11.74 -6.95 16.96
N GLY A 528 -10.50 -6.60 17.34
CA GLY A 528 -9.60 -5.76 16.54
C GLY A 528 -8.61 -6.53 15.66
N PHE A 529 -8.81 -7.85 15.46
CA PHE A 529 -7.86 -8.66 14.68
C PHE A 529 -7.91 -8.32 13.19
N LYS A 530 -6.77 -7.90 12.64
CA LYS A 530 -6.57 -7.63 11.21
C LYS A 530 -5.40 -8.44 10.70
N LEU A 531 -5.49 -8.86 9.45
CA LEU A 531 -4.44 -9.58 8.73
C LEU A 531 -4.20 -8.90 7.39
N ALA A 532 -2.95 -8.65 7.05
CA ALA A 532 -2.55 -8.32 5.69
C ALA A 532 -1.43 -9.23 5.19
N TYR A 533 -1.44 -9.48 3.88
CA TYR A 533 -0.47 -10.28 3.16
C TYR A 533 -0.02 -9.53 1.92
N VAL A 534 1.27 -9.59 1.60
CA VAL A 534 1.85 -9.07 0.37
C VAL A 534 2.71 -10.16 -0.28
N GLY A 535 2.49 -10.42 -1.56
CA GLY A 535 3.25 -11.41 -2.33
C GLY A 535 2.48 -11.92 -3.55
N ASP A 536 2.99 -12.97 -4.19
CA ASP A 536 2.30 -13.56 -5.35
C ASP A 536 1.06 -14.35 -4.89
N MET A 537 -0.03 -14.26 -5.64
CA MET A 537 -1.28 -14.95 -5.32
C MET A 537 -1.13 -16.48 -5.39
N SER A 538 -0.30 -16.99 -6.30
CA SER A 538 0.03 -18.43 -6.41
C SER A 538 0.83 -18.95 -5.22
N ASN A 539 1.56 -18.07 -4.53
CA ASN A 539 2.41 -18.37 -3.38
C ASN A 539 1.72 -18.08 -2.03
N LEU A 540 0.49 -17.55 -2.03
CA LEU A 540 -0.34 -17.41 -0.82
C LEU A 540 -0.42 -18.71 -0.01
N ASP A 541 -0.31 -19.82 -0.72
CA ASP A 541 -0.43 -21.19 -0.24
C ASP A 541 0.89 -21.75 0.33
N VAL A 542 2.00 -21.03 0.14
CA VAL A 542 3.38 -21.48 0.37
C VAL A 542 4.11 -20.45 1.24
N LEU A 543 3.99 -20.62 2.56
CA LEU A 543 4.60 -19.77 3.59
C LEU A 543 6.12 -19.86 3.69
N ASN A 544 6.73 -20.66 2.84
CA ASN A 544 8.16 -20.85 2.82
C ASN A 544 8.85 -19.50 2.58
N ASN A 545 8.21 -18.54 1.91
CA ASN A 545 8.69 -17.17 1.77
C ASN A 545 7.50 -16.19 1.77
N ALA A 546 7.14 -15.64 2.93
CA ALA A 546 5.98 -14.73 3.06
C ALA A 546 6.28 -13.55 4.00
N ASN A 547 5.63 -12.42 3.72
CA ASN A 547 5.53 -11.26 4.61
C ASN A 547 4.07 -11.15 5.07
N ILE A 548 3.86 -11.18 6.38
CA ILE A 548 2.54 -11.17 7.01
C ILE A 548 2.50 -10.03 8.01
N PHE A 549 1.44 -9.24 7.97
CA PHE A 549 1.18 -8.15 8.90
C PHE A 549 -0.06 -8.49 9.72
N ILE A 550 0.07 -8.42 11.04
CA ILE A 550 -1.04 -8.71 11.95
C ILE A 550 -1.23 -7.50 12.84
N THR A 551 -2.47 -7.17 13.18
CA THR A 551 -2.76 -6.27 14.28
C THR A 551 -3.76 -6.92 15.21
N LEU A 552 -3.43 -6.97 16.51
CA LEU A 552 -4.30 -7.46 17.57
C LEU A 552 -4.34 -6.43 18.70
N ASP A 553 -5.53 -5.95 19.07
CA ASP A 553 -5.71 -5.00 20.19
C ASP A 553 -4.72 -3.82 20.17
N ARG A 554 -4.43 -3.30 18.97
CA ARG A 554 -3.49 -2.20 18.71
C ARG A 554 -2.00 -2.55 18.88
N GLN A 555 -1.65 -3.83 18.79
CA GLN A 555 -0.28 -4.30 18.73
C GLN A 555 -0.03 -4.84 17.31
N PRO A 556 0.61 -4.03 16.44
CA PRO A 556 0.99 -4.48 15.10
C PRO A 556 2.25 -5.35 15.16
N LEU A 557 2.29 -6.39 14.33
CA LEU A 557 3.39 -7.32 14.18
C LEU A 557 3.72 -7.52 12.70
N ASP A 558 4.99 -7.34 12.34
CA ASP A 558 5.52 -7.61 11.00
C ASP A 558 6.26 -8.93 11.04
N ILE A 559 5.81 -9.91 10.26
CA ILE A 559 6.31 -11.29 10.32
C ILE A 559 6.88 -11.65 8.94
N ALA A 560 8.20 -11.85 8.88
CA ALA A 560 8.89 -12.35 7.70
C ALA A 560 9.33 -13.80 7.91
N ILE A 561 8.77 -14.72 7.12
CA ILE A 561 9.13 -16.14 7.14
C ILE A 561 9.94 -16.47 5.89
N ARG A 562 11.07 -17.15 6.05
CA ARG A 562 11.95 -17.61 4.97
C ARG A 562 12.43 -19.03 5.25
N GLN A 563 12.27 -19.94 4.29
CA GLN A 563 12.66 -21.34 4.42
C GLN A 563 13.76 -21.67 3.42
N VAL A 564 14.85 -22.24 3.91
CA VAL A 564 15.98 -22.70 3.10
C VAL A 564 16.22 -24.19 3.38
N GLY A 565 15.75 -25.04 2.48
CA GLY A 565 15.73 -26.49 2.68
C GLY A 565 14.74 -26.88 3.79
N GLU A 566 15.22 -27.53 4.84
CA GLU A 566 14.43 -27.88 6.03
C GLU A 566 14.54 -26.85 7.17
N ASN A 567 15.31 -25.76 6.96
CA ASN A 567 15.47 -24.73 7.98
C ASN A 567 14.45 -23.62 7.77
N THR A 568 13.75 -23.24 8.83
CA THR A 568 12.82 -22.11 8.85
C THR A 568 13.47 -20.96 9.60
N ASN A 569 13.46 -19.79 9.00
CA ASN A 569 13.82 -18.53 9.64
C ASN A 569 12.56 -17.65 9.75
N ALA A 570 12.31 -17.09 10.92
CA ALA A 570 11.23 -16.15 11.15
C ALA A 570 11.77 -14.92 11.87
N VAL A 571 11.53 -13.75 11.29
CA VAL A 571 11.80 -12.45 11.91
C VAL A 571 10.46 -11.81 12.23
N ILE A 572 10.21 -11.53 13.51
CA ILE A 572 8.98 -10.87 13.95
C ILE A 572 9.36 -9.52 14.56
N LYS A 573 8.87 -8.43 13.98
CA LYS A 573 9.06 -7.06 14.48
C LYS A 573 7.79 -6.61 15.21
N GLY A 574 7.96 -5.84 16.27
CA GLY A 574 6.87 -5.17 16.99
C GLY A 574 7.25 -3.75 17.37
N GLN A 575 6.41 -3.12 18.20
CA GLN A 575 6.49 -1.69 18.48
C GLN A 575 7.84 -1.23 19.06
N HIS A 576 8.20 0.00 18.69
CA HIS A 576 9.40 0.71 19.16
C HIS A 576 10.72 0.05 18.76
N GLY A 577 10.73 -0.75 17.70
CA GLY A 577 11.96 -1.38 17.20
C GLY A 577 12.39 -2.62 17.97
N ARG A 578 11.44 -3.28 18.64
CA ARG A 578 11.67 -4.61 19.17
C ARG A 578 11.50 -5.62 18.06
N TRP A 579 12.36 -6.63 18.03
CA TRP A 579 12.22 -7.73 17.09
C TRP A 579 12.85 -9.01 17.61
N ILE A 580 12.40 -10.14 17.08
CA ILE A 580 12.89 -11.46 17.42
C ILE A 580 13.27 -12.22 16.14
N ASP A 581 14.46 -12.82 16.17
CA ASP A 581 14.98 -13.70 15.13
C ASP A 581 14.88 -15.15 15.63
N ILE A 582 14.14 -15.99 14.90
CA ILE A 582 13.94 -17.40 15.24
C ILE A 582 14.42 -18.26 14.07
N LYS A 583 15.47 -19.03 14.32
CA LYS A 583 16.02 -20.01 13.38
C LYS A 583 15.76 -21.42 13.90
N GLN A 584 14.97 -22.17 13.15
CA GLN A 584 14.67 -23.57 13.43
C GLN A 584 15.46 -24.50 12.52
N LYS A 585 16.15 -25.47 13.12
CA LYS A 585 16.79 -26.60 12.45
C LYS A 585 16.39 -27.91 13.12
N GLY A 586 15.42 -28.61 12.54
CA GLY A 586 14.80 -29.78 13.17
C GLY A 586 14.09 -29.39 14.47
N ARG A 587 14.56 -29.93 15.61
CA ARG A 587 14.04 -29.60 16.97
C ARG A 587 14.83 -28.51 17.69
N ASN A 588 15.90 -28.01 17.08
CA ASN A 588 16.74 -26.99 17.69
C ASN A 588 16.28 -25.60 17.27
N PHE A 589 16.25 -24.70 18.25
CA PHE A 589 15.91 -23.29 18.08
C PHE A 589 17.11 -22.44 18.46
N SER A 590 17.36 -21.40 17.67
CA SER A 590 18.46 -20.45 17.86
C SER A 590 18.04 -19.07 17.36
N GLY A 591 18.74 -18.02 17.78
CA GLY A 591 18.46 -16.65 17.40
C GLY A 591 18.48 -15.73 18.62
N GLY A 592 17.75 -14.62 18.58
CA GLY A 592 17.79 -13.62 19.65
C GLY A 592 16.54 -12.75 19.71
N LEU A 593 16.30 -12.19 20.88
CA LEU A 593 15.39 -11.07 21.10
C LEU A 593 16.20 -9.79 21.12
N TYR A 594 15.75 -8.78 20.39
CA TYR A 594 16.47 -7.53 20.17
C TYR A 594 15.59 -6.33 20.48
N PHE A 595 16.26 -5.25 20.90
CA PHE A 595 15.72 -3.90 20.95
C PHE A 595 16.65 -3.00 20.13
N GLY A 596 16.18 -2.57 18.96
CA GLY A 596 17.02 -2.01 17.91
C GLY A 596 18.11 -3.02 17.55
N ASP A 597 19.37 -2.63 17.57
CA ASP A 597 20.49 -3.56 17.30
C ASP A 597 21.05 -4.23 18.57
N THR A 598 20.47 -3.95 19.74
CA THR A 598 20.94 -4.54 21.00
C THR A 598 20.21 -5.85 21.28
N GLN A 599 20.95 -6.96 21.32
CA GLN A 599 20.41 -8.25 21.76
C GLN A 599 20.18 -8.22 23.27
N ILE A 600 18.95 -8.52 23.70
CA ILE A 600 18.55 -8.51 25.12
C ILE A 600 18.28 -9.91 25.68
N ALA A 601 18.08 -10.92 24.84
CA ALA A 601 17.94 -12.32 25.24
C ALA A 601 18.22 -13.30 24.08
N ASP A 602 18.42 -14.57 24.41
CA ASP A 602 18.70 -15.65 23.45
C ASP A 602 17.44 -16.46 23.13
N VAL A 603 17.19 -16.74 21.85
CA VAL A 603 16.19 -17.73 21.46
C VAL A 603 16.82 -19.12 21.54
N THR A 604 16.22 -20.01 22.33
CA THR A 604 16.74 -21.36 22.57
C THR A 604 15.61 -22.36 22.81
N ALA A 605 15.97 -23.64 22.97
CA ALA A 605 15.04 -24.68 23.39
C ALA A 605 15.50 -25.30 24.71
N VAL A 606 14.65 -25.26 25.73
CA VAL A 606 14.87 -25.93 27.01
C VAL A 606 14.00 -27.18 27.04
N ARG A 607 14.62 -28.36 27.14
CA ARG A 607 13.93 -29.67 27.14
C ARG A 607 13.00 -29.88 25.93
N GLY A 608 13.32 -29.25 24.80
CA GLY A 608 12.53 -29.33 23.57
C GLY A 608 11.39 -28.31 23.46
N VAL A 609 11.21 -27.44 24.46
CA VAL A 609 10.27 -26.30 24.40
C VAL A 609 11.03 -25.06 23.93
N PRO A 610 10.63 -24.44 22.81
CA PRO A 610 11.25 -23.19 22.35
C PRO A 610 10.83 -22.02 23.25
N GLY A 611 11.77 -21.13 23.49
CA GLY A 611 11.57 -19.97 24.35
C GLY A 611 12.73 -19.00 24.28
N ILE A 612 12.67 -18.02 25.17
CA ILE A 612 13.65 -16.96 25.32
C ILE A 612 14.34 -17.11 26.65
N LEU A 613 15.66 -17.18 26.61
CA LEU A 613 16.52 -17.21 27.79
C LEU A 613 17.13 -15.82 28.00
N PHE A 614 16.71 -15.16 29.07
CA PHE A 614 17.22 -13.86 29.48
C PHE A 614 18.58 -14.00 30.19
N SER A 615 19.35 -12.93 30.21
CA SER A 615 20.67 -12.90 30.86
C SER A 615 20.62 -13.16 32.37
N ASP A 616 19.47 -12.92 33.01
CA ASP A 616 19.21 -13.22 34.41
C ASP A 616 18.93 -14.72 34.68
N GLY A 617 18.92 -15.56 33.63
CA GLY A 617 18.62 -16.98 33.71
C GLY A 617 17.14 -17.32 33.63
N THR A 618 16.25 -16.32 33.54
CA THR A 618 14.82 -16.54 33.34
C THR A 618 14.57 -17.15 31.96
N PHE A 619 13.85 -18.26 31.91
CA PHE A 619 13.39 -18.87 30.66
C PHE A 619 11.90 -18.64 30.47
N GLU A 620 11.54 -18.17 29.29
CA GLU A 620 10.18 -17.82 28.91
C GLU A 620 9.76 -18.55 27.63
N SER A 621 8.75 -19.40 27.74
CA SER A 621 8.18 -20.15 26.60
C SER A 621 7.63 -19.21 25.53
N LEU A 622 7.81 -19.51 24.24
CA LEU A 622 7.10 -18.75 23.18
C LEU A 622 5.58 -19.06 23.15
N PHE A 623 5.13 -20.07 23.91
CA PHE A 623 3.75 -20.58 24.03
C PHE A 623 3.12 -20.37 25.39
#